data_AF-A0A849VJM0-F1
#
_entry.id   AF-A0A849VJM0-F1
#
_cell.length_a   1.000
_cell.length_b   1.000
_cell.length_c   1.000
_cell.angle_alpha   90.00
_cell.angle_beta   90.00
_cell.angle_gamma   90.00
#
_symmetry.space_group_name_H-M   'P 1'
#
loop_
_entity.id
_entity.type
_entity.pdbx_description
1 polymer ?
#
loop_
_entity_poly.entity_id
_entity_poly.type
_entity_poly.pdbx_seq_one_letter_code
_entity_poly.pdbx_strand_id
1 'polypeptide(L)' 'MPLDDIVGFIDAVGIALLPIEARHVVIAAQPGPTTRDPFDRLLLAQCHVEGLALATIDRALIDHPLALQP' A
#
# COMPACT_ATOMS: atom_id res chain seq x y z
N MET A 1 21.21 -6.95 2.07
CA MET A 1 20.95 -7.21 0.63
C MET A 1 21.11 -5.88 -0.10
N PRO A 2 21.92 -5.82 -1.18
CA PRO A 2 21.95 -4.68 -2.10
C PRO A 2 20.57 -4.35 -2.68
N LEU A 3 20.32 -3.10 -3.05
CA LEU A 3 19.03 -2.68 -3.63
C LEU A 3 18.74 -3.39 -4.97
N ASP A 4 19.79 -3.65 -5.74
CA ASP A 4 19.67 -4.28 -7.07
C ASP A 4 19.13 -5.71 -6.99
N ASP A 5 19.23 -6.37 -5.83
CA ASP A 5 18.77 -7.74 -5.60
C ASP A 5 17.31 -7.80 -5.10
N ILE A 6 16.65 -6.66 -4.85
CA ILE A 6 15.34 -6.62 -4.20
C ILE A 6 14.25 -7.33 -4.99
N VAL A 7 14.29 -7.23 -6.33
CA VAL A 7 13.32 -7.86 -7.21
C VAL A 7 13.43 -9.38 -7.14
N GLY A 8 14.65 -9.90 -7.14
CA GLY A 8 14.90 -11.35 -7.01
C GLY A 8 14.48 -11.88 -5.64
N PHE A 9 14.67 -11.10 -4.58
CA PHE A 9 14.18 -11.46 -3.25
C PHE A 9 12.65 -11.51 -3.18
N ILE A 10 11.96 -10.49 -3.71
CA ILE A 10 10.48 -10.42 -3.75
C ILE A 10 9.89 -11.66 -4.43
N ASP A 11 10.46 -12.06 -5.57
CA ASP A 11 10.07 -13.27 -6.29
C ASP A 11 10.33 -14.54 -5.47
N ALA A 12 11.53 -14.66 -4.87
CA ALA A 12 11.91 -15.82 -4.07
C ALA A 12 11.03 -16.02 -2.81
N VAL A 13 10.48 -14.95 -2.24
CA VAL A 13 9.56 -15.04 -1.08
C VAL A 13 8.08 -15.12 -1.46
N GLY A 14 7.76 -15.15 -2.77
CA GLY A 14 6.40 -15.30 -3.27
C GLY A 14 5.53 -14.05 -3.12
N ILE A 15 6.13 -12.86 -3.05
CA ILE A 15 5.40 -11.59 -3.04
C ILE A 15 5.14 -11.17 -4.48
N ALA A 16 3.88 -10.98 -4.83
CA ALA A 16 3.50 -10.45 -6.14
C ALA A 16 3.70 -8.93 -6.19
N LEU A 17 4.38 -8.43 -7.21
CA LEU A 17 4.42 -6.99 -7.51
C LEU A 17 3.05 -6.54 -8.02
N LEU A 18 2.51 -5.49 -7.42
CA LEU A 18 1.21 -4.92 -7.78
C LEU A 18 1.39 -3.55 -8.45
N PRO A 19 1.21 -3.46 -9.78
CA PRO A 19 1.37 -2.20 -10.51
C PRO A 19 0.35 -1.13 -10.06
N ILE A 20 0.76 0.13 -10.13
CA ILE A 20 -0.13 1.25 -9.93
C ILE A 20 -0.80 1.60 -11.26
N GLU A 21 -2.12 1.60 -11.28
CA GLU A 21 -2.93 1.94 -12.45
C GLU A 21 -3.71 3.24 -12.23
N ALA A 22 -4.24 3.83 -13.31
CA ALA A 22 -5.02 5.06 -13.24
C ALA A 22 -6.20 4.98 -12.25
N ARG A 23 -6.81 3.79 -12.10
CA ARG A 23 -7.88 3.53 -11.14
C ARG A 23 -7.47 3.79 -9.68
N HIS A 24 -6.19 3.63 -9.33
CA HIS A 24 -5.67 3.87 -7.98
C HIS A 24 -5.48 5.36 -7.68
N VAL A 25 -5.54 6.24 -8.70
CA VAL A 25 -5.30 7.68 -8.54
C VAL A 25 -6.60 8.50 -8.58
N VAL A 26 -7.64 7.98 -9.24
CA VAL A 26 -8.94 8.66 -9.37
C VAL A 26 -9.91 8.38 -8.22
N ILE A 27 -9.59 7.44 -7.34
CA ILE A 27 -10.38 7.07 -6.16
C ILE A 27 -9.58 7.42 -4.91
N ALA A 28 -10.23 8.06 -3.94
CA ALA A 28 -9.66 8.26 -2.61
C ALA A 28 -10.14 7.16 -1.67
N ALA A 29 -9.24 6.65 -0.81
CA ALA A 29 -9.62 5.76 0.28
C ALA A 29 -10.64 6.43 1.21
N GLN A 30 -11.58 5.63 1.71
CA GLN A 30 -12.62 6.07 2.65
C GLN A 30 -12.53 5.25 3.95
N PRO A 31 -12.43 5.89 5.12
CA PRO A 31 -12.29 7.34 5.32
C PRO A 31 -10.98 7.88 4.71
N GLY A 32 -10.92 9.19 4.46
CA GLY A 32 -9.67 9.78 3.97
C GLY A 32 -8.58 9.72 5.06
N PRO A 33 -7.32 9.40 4.72
CA PRO A 33 -6.27 9.33 5.72
C PRO A 33 -5.85 10.72 6.19
N THR A 34 -5.38 10.80 7.45
CA THR A 34 -4.89 12.04 8.07
C THR A 34 -3.55 12.49 7.49
N THR A 35 -2.77 11.57 6.92
CA THR A 35 -1.52 11.84 6.23
C THR A 35 -1.69 12.85 5.08
N ARG A 36 -0.66 13.67 4.87
CA ARG A 36 -0.56 14.57 3.71
C ARG A 36 0.37 14.03 2.63
N ASP A 37 1.00 12.88 2.85
CA ASP A 37 1.87 12.27 1.87
C ASP A 37 1.03 11.72 0.69
N PRO A 38 1.32 12.12 -0.56
CA PRO A 38 0.60 11.60 -1.72
C PRO A 38 0.80 10.09 -1.94
N PHE A 39 1.95 9.52 -1.54
CA PHE A 39 2.20 8.08 -1.69
C PHE A 39 1.41 7.25 -0.68
N ASP A 40 1.29 7.70 0.57
CA ASP A 40 0.44 7.02 1.56
C ASP A 40 -1.02 6.96 1.09
N ARG A 41 -1.51 8.08 0.54
CA ARG A 41 -2.86 8.17 -0.03
C ARG A 41 -3.04 7.22 -1.19
N LEU A 42 -2.02 7.08 -2.03
CA LEU A 42 -2.01 6.18 -3.17
C LEU A 42 -1.99 4.71 -2.73
N LEU A 43 -1.20 4.34 -1.72
CA LEU A 43 -1.19 3.00 -1.14
C LEU A 43 -2.57 2.62 -0.60
N LEU A 44 -3.20 3.52 0.15
CA LEU A 44 -4.55 3.30 0.67
C LEU A 44 -5.61 3.24 -0.44
N ALA A 45 -5.50 4.08 -1.46
CA ALA A 45 -6.40 4.03 -2.62
C ALA A 45 -6.25 2.71 -3.38
N GLN A 46 -5.03 2.22 -3.58
CA GLN A 46 -4.77 0.92 -4.18
C GLN A 46 -5.37 -0.22 -3.34
N CYS A 47 -5.15 -0.22 -2.02
CA CYS A 47 -5.79 -1.18 -1.12
C CYS A 47 -7.33 -1.15 -1.24
N HIS A 48 -7.92 0.04 -1.31
CA HIS A 48 -9.35 0.21 -1.46
C HIS A 48 -9.88 -0.36 -2.78
N VAL A 49 -9.22 -0.05 -3.91
CA VAL A 49 -9.62 -0.49 -5.25
C VAL A 49 -9.44 -2.00 -5.43
N GLU A 50 -8.38 -2.57 -4.86
CA GLU A 50 -8.04 -3.98 -5.01
C GLU A 50 -8.70 -4.87 -3.96
N GLY A 51 -9.36 -4.29 -2.95
CA GLY A 51 -9.95 -5.03 -1.83
C GLY A 51 -8.91 -5.70 -0.93
N LEU A 52 -7.74 -5.08 -0.78
CA LEU A 52 -6.61 -5.58 0.01
C LEU A 52 -6.41 -4.76 1.29
N ALA A 53 -5.66 -5.33 2.24
CA ALA A 53 -5.23 -4.63 3.44
C ALA A 53 -3.76 -4.18 3.34
N LEU A 54 -3.45 -3.00 3.89
CA LEU A 54 -2.11 -2.44 3.94
C LEU A 54 -1.36 -3.00 5.15
N ALA A 55 -0.35 -3.85 4.92
CA ALA A 55 0.59 -4.23 5.96
C ALA A 55 1.58 -3.07 6.20
N THR A 56 1.54 -2.45 7.38
CA THR A 56 2.41 -1.31 7.71
C THR A 56 2.69 -1.22 9.21
N ILE A 57 3.84 -0.66 9.55
CA ILE A 57 4.19 -0.22 10.92
C ILE A 57 4.16 1.31 11.06
N ASP A 58 3.79 2.03 10.00
CA ASP A 58 3.71 3.49 10.02
C ASP A 58 2.54 3.95 10.90
N ARG A 59 2.86 4.75 11.92
CA ARG A 59 1.90 5.27 12.88
C ARG A 59 0.88 6.22 12.26
N ALA A 60 1.18 6.83 11.11
CA ALA A 60 0.22 7.66 10.39
C ALA A 60 -0.89 6.83 9.73
N LEU A 61 -0.65 5.54 9.49
CA LEU A 61 -1.52 4.65 8.72
C LEU A 61 -2.04 3.45 9.52
N ILE A 62 -1.37 3.04 10.60
CA ILE A 62 -1.67 1.80 11.32
C ILE A 62 -3.10 1.73 11.90
N ASP A 63 -3.67 2.89 12.24
CA ASP A 63 -5.05 2.99 12.75
C ASP A 63 -6.09 3.16 11.64
N HIS A 64 -5.67 3.19 10.37
CA HIS A 64 -6.58 3.31 9.23
C HIS A 64 -7.38 2.00 9.06
N PRO A 65 -8.67 2.04 8.71
CA PRO A 65 -9.48 0.82 8.53
C PRO A 65 -9.00 -0.15 7.44
N LEU A 66 -8.18 0.35 6.50
CA LEU A 66 -7.54 -0.46 5.47
C LEU A 66 -6.16 -0.99 5.88
N ALA A 67 -5.63 -0.60 7.04
CA ALA A 67 -4.41 -1.22 7.55
C ALA A 67 -4.71 -2.61 8.09
N LEU A 68 -3.79 -3.54 7.86
CA LEU A 68 -3.86 -4.89 8.39
C LEU A 68 -3.83 -4.80 9.92
N GLN A 69 -4.96 -5.15 10.55
CA GLN A 69 -5.06 -5.25 11.99
C GLN A 69 -4.59 -6.66 12.43
N PRO A 70 -3.93 -6.76 13.60
CA PRO A 70 -3.58 -8.06 14.19
C PRO A 70 -4.80 -8.89 14.57
#